data_AF-A0AAV8HN10-F1
#
_entry.id   AF-A0AAV8HN10-F1
#
_cell.length_a   1.000
_cell.length_b   1.000
_cell.length_c   1.000
_cell.angle_alpha   90.00
_cell.angle_beta   90.00
_cell.angle_gamma   90.00
#
_symmetry.space_group_name_H-M   'P 1'
#
loop_
_entity.id
_entity.type
_entity.pdbx_description
1 polymer ?
#
loop_
_entity_poly.entity_id
_entity_poly.type
_entity_poly.pdbx_seq_one_letter_code
_entity_poly.pdbx_strand_id
1 'polypeptide(L)'
;MVMLRDSVTFLPLKDLRFSDKPTTGHTWFMSSVNDTFEPNDSEYLHFPSNSSKGRMLCLLSHHRYDGAANSYAFAWPNALPHGATLLPGLTYVSETYYDYTNLWHGLSALVPFVGWHMRKGCAVPPTRWVLFHWGELRTEMGNWIKSIADLTIGKVNIETFENIDGPVCFEEAVVFRHNQGAIAKMRLREVYGRMKCKAREFCKVDMEKIKSDKEVRMTLLLRTVSRSFKNETAVMRIFEEECAKVENCRFMAVKSENLTFCDQVRVLSETDILATPHGAQMTNMIFMERPGSLMEFYPTGWKEMAGGGQYVFRWLADWAGMRHQGSWWDDGGSACNGTSPKLECFASFKDRQIGHDAAYFSQWANKVILEMKENKRNASVALHSVPAKATRSCQCN
;
A
#
# COMPACT_ATOMS: atom_id res chain seq x y z
N MET A 1 19.69 35.15 21.30
CA MET A 1 19.68 33.70 20.98
C MET A 1 19.20 32.85 22.15
N VAL A 2 19.69 33.05 23.38
CA VAL A 2 19.24 32.30 24.58
C VAL A 2 17.71 32.33 24.76
N MET A 3 17.10 33.53 24.76
CA MET A 3 15.63 33.67 24.86
C MET A 3 14.83 32.99 23.74
N LEU A 4 15.42 32.80 22.54
CA LEU A 4 14.74 32.09 21.44
C LEU A 4 14.79 30.57 21.63
N ARG A 5 15.88 30.05 22.21
CA ARG A 5 15.99 28.62 22.57
C ARG A 5 15.03 28.26 23.69
N ASP A 6 14.93 29.12 24.70
CA ASP A 6 14.03 28.94 25.85
C ASP A 6 12.55 29.06 25.46
N SER A 7 12.25 29.65 24.30
CA SER A 7 10.89 29.79 23.76
C SER A 7 10.39 28.59 22.96
N VAL A 8 11.20 27.53 22.78
CA VAL A 8 10.77 26.35 22.02
C VAL A 8 9.80 25.51 22.85
N THR A 9 8.53 25.56 22.48
CA THR A 9 7.46 24.79 23.13
C THR A 9 7.31 23.41 22.47
N PHE A 10 7.40 22.34 23.28
CA PHE A 10 7.02 21.00 22.86
C PHE A 10 5.53 20.77 23.03
N LEU A 11 4.90 20.27 21.98
CA LEU A 11 3.49 19.91 21.94
C LEU A 11 3.34 18.39 21.81
N PRO A 12 2.28 17.78 22.38
CA PRO A 12 2.03 16.34 22.23
C PRO A 12 1.97 15.96 20.76
N LEU A 13 2.68 14.89 20.39
CA LEU A 13 2.70 14.37 19.02
C LEU A 13 1.31 13.87 18.65
N LYS A 14 0.65 13.13 19.56
CA LYS A 14 -0.76 12.75 19.48
C LYS A 14 -1.62 13.68 20.35
N ASP A 15 -2.42 14.51 19.70
CA ASP A 15 -3.38 15.40 20.35
C ASP A 15 -4.70 14.68 20.62
N LEU A 16 -4.94 14.37 21.90
CA LEU A 16 -6.12 13.62 22.34
C LEU A 16 -7.44 14.35 22.10
N ARG A 17 -7.43 15.67 21.84
CA ARG A 17 -8.64 16.42 21.49
C ARG A 17 -9.24 15.99 20.14
N PHE A 18 -8.45 15.34 19.29
CA PHE A 18 -8.85 14.89 17.96
C PHE A 18 -8.90 13.35 17.84
N SER A 19 -8.96 12.62 18.95
CA SER A 19 -8.93 11.15 18.95
C SER A 19 -10.14 10.48 18.30
N ASP A 20 -11.27 11.19 18.21
CA ASP A 20 -12.49 10.74 17.53
C ASP A 20 -12.44 10.91 16.00
N LYS A 21 -11.47 11.70 15.50
CA LYS A 21 -11.30 12.06 14.08
C LYS A 21 -9.83 11.97 13.64
N PRO A 22 -9.17 10.82 13.85
CA PRO A 22 -7.72 10.70 13.78
C PRO A 22 -7.12 11.01 12.40
N THR A 23 -7.88 10.83 11.32
CA THR A 23 -7.41 10.89 9.93
C THR A 23 -8.07 11.99 9.10
N THR A 24 -8.75 12.96 9.70
CA THR A 24 -9.54 13.96 8.96
C THR A 24 -9.15 15.38 9.30
N GLY A 25 -8.93 16.22 8.28
CA GLY A 25 -8.56 17.62 8.46
C GLY A 25 -7.25 17.77 9.25
N HIS A 26 -7.28 18.52 10.34
CA HIS A 26 -6.17 18.59 11.29
C HIS A 26 -6.11 17.27 12.06
N THR A 27 -5.31 16.33 11.56
CA THR A 27 -5.10 15.03 12.21
C THR A 27 -4.65 15.22 13.67
N TRP A 28 -4.81 14.18 14.49
CA TRP A 28 -4.24 14.17 15.84
C TRP A 28 -2.71 14.33 15.88
N PHE A 29 -2.03 14.07 14.76
CA PHE A 29 -0.58 13.95 14.70
C PHE A 29 0.00 15.28 14.26
N MET A 30 0.75 15.94 15.14
CA MET A 30 1.22 17.31 14.90
C MET A 30 0.07 18.30 14.61
N SER A 31 -0.98 18.28 15.43
CA SER A 31 -2.23 19.02 15.20
C SER A 31 -2.11 20.55 15.13
N SER A 32 -0.98 21.15 15.55
CA SER A 32 -0.79 22.61 15.55
C SER A 32 -0.40 23.21 14.20
N VAL A 33 -0.20 22.38 13.18
CA VAL A 33 0.19 22.80 11.83
C VAL A 33 -0.73 22.25 10.76
N ASN A 34 -0.88 23.02 9.69
CA ASN A 34 -1.70 22.67 8.54
C ASN A 34 -0.83 21.98 7.49
N ASP A 35 -1.41 21.01 6.80
CA ASP A 35 -0.75 20.37 5.67
C ASP A 35 -0.48 21.36 4.54
N THR A 36 0.57 21.09 3.79
CA THR A 36 0.83 21.70 2.50
C THR A 36 0.07 20.90 1.44
N PHE A 37 -0.71 21.60 0.62
CA PHE A 37 -1.53 21.02 -0.43
C PHE A 37 -0.86 21.21 -1.78
N GLU A 38 -0.68 20.12 -2.50
CA GLU A 38 -0.25 20.13 -3.89
C GLU A 38 -1.36 19.54 -4.76
N PRO A 39 -1.74 20.18 -5.88
CA PRO A 39 -2.80 19.67 -6.73
C PRO A 39 -2.52 18.22 -7.15
N ASN A 40 -3.52 17.36 -6.98
CA ASN A 40 -3.48 15.94 -7.39
C ASN A 40 -2.50 15.04 -6.62
N ASP A 41 -1.88 15.51 -5.54
CA ASP A 41 -0.86 14.77 -4.78
C ASP A 41 -1.23 14.65 -3.29
N SER A 42 -0.42 13.91 -2.53
CA SER A 42 -0.64 13.72 -1.10
C SER A 42 -0.29 14.97 -0.29
N GLU A 43 -1.09 15.21 0.76
CA GLU A 43 -0.86 16.23 1.78
C GLU A 43 0.40 15.92 2.59
N TYR A 44 1.26 16.92 2.80
CA TYR A 44 2.52 16.74 3.55
C TYR A 44 2.92 17.97 4.34
N LEU A 45 3.86 17.80 5.26
CA LEU A 45 4.60 18.88 5.90
C LEU A 45 6.07 18.82 5.49
N HIS A 46 6.69 19.96 5.26
CA HIS A 46 8.12 20.05 4.92
C HIS A 46 8.81 21.05 5.83
N PHE A 47 9.96 20.67 6.37
CA PHE A 47 10.74 21.45 7.31
C PHE A 47 12.22 21.44 6.90
N PRO A 48 12.92 22.58 6.96
CA PRO A 48 12.36 23.92 6.98
C PRO A 48 11.64 24.25 5.66
N SER A 49 10.64 25.13 5.72
CA SER A 49 9.93 25.60 4.54
C SER A 49 9.30 26.98 4.80
N ASN A 50 8.72 27.59 3.76
CA ASN A 50 7.97 28.84 3.92
C ASN A 50 6.78 28.68 4.88
N SER A 51 6.09 27.54 4.87
CA SER A 51 4.96 27.27 5.77
C SER A 51 5.43 27.07 7.22
N SER A 52 6.61 26.46 7.42
CA SER A 52 7.23 26.40 8.75
C SER A 52 7.90 27.71 9.16
N LYS A 53 7.91 28.74 8.31
CA LYS A 53 8.68 29.98 8.47
C LYS A 53 10.17 29.70 8.69
N GLY A 54 10.75 28.75 7.98
CA GLY A 54 12.17 28.39 8.10
C GLY A 54 12.55 27.61 9.37
N ARG A 55 11.57 27.19 10.18
CA ARG A 55 11.81 26.37 11.37
C ARG A 55 11.98 24.89 11.02
N MET A 56 12.89 24.24 11.71
CA MET A 56 13.16 22.80 11.65
C MET A 56 12.21 22.03 12.57
N LEU A 57 11.96 20.76 12.25
CA LEU A 57 11.23 19.83 13.09
C LEU A 57 12.16 19.26 14.17
N CYS A 58 11.72 19.33 15.42
CA CYS A 58 12.35 18.65 16.54
C CYS A 58 11.36 17.67 17.18
N LEU A 59 11.84 16.50 17.59
CA LEU A 59 11.07 15.45 18.25
C LEU A 59 11.70 15.11 19.59
N LEU A 60 10.85 14.82 20.57
CA LEU A 60 11.22 14.12 21.79
C LEU A 60 10.32 12.89 21.81
N SER A 61 10.86 11.76 21.34
CA SER A 61 10.05 10.60 20.96
C SER A 61 10.75 9.28 21.24
N HIS A 62 10.54 8.72 22.45
CA HIS A 62 11.05 7.40 22.83
C HIS A 62 9.93 6.41 23.19
N HIS A 63 8.68 6.89 23.29
CA HIS A 63 7.56 6.07 23.73
C HIS A 63 7.00 5.23 22.59
N ARG A 64 7.00 3.91 22.79
CA ARG A 64 6.56 2.90 21.81
C ARG A 64 5.13 2.38 22.04
N TYR A 65 4.50 2.79 23.15
CA TYR A 65 3.19 2.29 23.60
C TYR A 65 2.23 3.39 24.07
N ASP A 66 2.72 4.62 24.19
CA ASP A 66 1.89 5.79 24.49
C ASP A 66 2.28 6.92 23.54
N GLY A 67 1.49 7.12 22.48
CA GLY A 67 1.76 8.14 21.49
C GLY A 67 1.55 9.58 22.00
N ALA A 68 0.79 9.77 23.08
CA ALA A 68 0.60 11.09 23.68
C ALA A 68 1.81 11.52 24.54
N ALA A 69 2.64 10.56 24.96
CA ALA A 69 3.89 10.82 25.67
C ALA A 69 5.05 11.23 24.74
N ASN A 70 4.90 11.08 23.42
CA ASN A 70 5.82 11.67 22.44
C ASN A 70 5.44 13.11 22.16
N SER A 71 6.41 13.95 21.80
CA SER A 71 6.18 15.37 21.50
C SER A 71 7.02 15.88 20.33
N TYR A 72 6.57 16.99 19.74
CA TYR A 72 7.27 17.71 18.68
C TYR A 72 7.36 19.20 19.00
N ALA A 73 8.34 19.86 18.40
CA ALA A 73 8.52 21.30 18.45
C ALA A 73 9.06 21.83 17.12
N PHE A 74 8.98 23.15 16.95
CA PHE A 74 9.60 23.85 15.81
C PHE A 74 10.65 24.83 16.32
N ALA A 75 11.87 24.70 15.82
CA ALA A 75 12.99 25.53 16.24
C ALA A 75 13.68 26.19 15.05
N TRP A 76 14.24 27.37 15.25
CA TRP A 76 15.08 28.00 14.23
C TRP A 76 16.44 27.29 14.15
N PRO A 77 17.09 27.21 12.98
CA PRO A 77 18.40 26.55 12.82
C PRO A 77 19.47 27.03 13.81
N ASN A 78 19.46 28.33 14.14
CA ASN A 78 20.39 28.95 15.09
C ASN A 78 19.89 28.97 16.56
N ALA A 79 18.70 28.43 16.83
CA ALA A 79 18.07 28.44 18.16
C ALA A 79 17.41 27.10 18.48
N LEU A 80 18.16 26.00 18.34
CA LEU A 80 17.73 24.67 18.76
C LEU A 80 17.49 24.57 20.28
N PRO A 81 16.58 23.68 20.74
CA PRO A 81 16.39 23.39 22.16
C PRO A 81 17.70 23.00 22.86
N HIS A 82 17.75 23.20 24.17
CA HIS A 82 18.90 22.75 24.98
C HIS A 82 19.05 21.23 24.91
N GLY A 83 20.29 20.76 24.81
CA GLY A 83 20.61 19.34 24.66
C GLY A 83 20.18 18.73 23.32
N ALA A 84 19.71 19.53 22.35
CA ALA A 84 19.24 18.98 21.09
C ALA A 84 20.36 18.42 20.22
N THR A 85 20.13 17.24 19.65
CA THR A 85 20.97 16.65 18.61
C THR A 85 20.40 17.02 17.24
N LEU A 86 21.23 17.63 16.38
CA LEU A 86 20.85 17.91 14.99
C LEU A 86 21.29 16.75 14.09
N LEU A 87 20.34 16.09 13.42
CA LEU A 87 20.62 15.02 12.47
C LEU A 87 20.63 15.57 11.03
N PRO A 88 21.75 15.40 10.29
CA PRO A 88 21.92 15.96 8.95
C PRO A 88 21.15 15.15 7.88
N GLY A 89 20.87 15.77 6.74
CA GLY A 89 20.20 15.18 5.59
C GLY A 89 18.69 15.03 5.73
N LEU A 90 18.06 14.60 4.63
CA LEU A 90 16.61 14.44 4.53
C LEU A 90 16.10 13.29 5.42
N THR A 91 15.10 13.60 6.23
CA THR A 91 14.39 12.64 7.08
C THR A 91 12.95 12.48 6.62
N TYR A 92 12.50 11.25 6.42
CA TYR A 92 11.09 10.94 6.21
C TYR A 92 10.43 10.60 7.53
N VAL A 93 9.32 11.27 7.87
CA VAL A 93 8.54 10.99 9.07
C VAL A 93 7.17 10.51 8.66
N SER A 94 6.85 9.27 8.97
CA SER A 94 5.56 8.64 8.63
C SER A 94 4.72 8.48 9.88
N GLU A 95 3.46 8.91 9.84
CA GLU A 95 2.42 8.50 10.77
C GLU A 95 1.35 7.72 10.00
N THR A 96 0.89 6.61 10.58
CA THR A 96 -0.22 5.85 10.01
C THR A 96 -1.23 5.46 11.09
N TYR A 97 -2.51 5.41 10.72
CA TYR A 97 -3.58 4.89 11.57
C TYR A 97 -3.61 3.36 11.63
N TYR A 98 -2.95 2.68 10.70
CA TYR A 98 -3.03 1.23 10.57
C TYR A 98 -1.81 0.54 11.18
N ASP A 99 -0.83 0.15 10.38
CA ASP A 99 0.46 -0.39 10.81
C ASP A 99 1.43 -0.40 9.62
N TYR A 100 2.67 -0.83 9.84
CA TYR A 100 3.70 -0.96 8.80
C TYR A 100 4.00 -2.41 8.41
N THR A 101 3.29 -3.41 8.97
CA THR A 101 3.61 -4.84 8.79
C THR A 101 2.64 -5.52 7.84
N ASN A 102 1.36 -5.15 7.88
CA ASN A 102 0.35 -5.57 6.92
C ASN A 102 0.63 -4.94 5.55
N LEU A 103 0.56 -5.75 4.49
CA LEU A 103 0.96 -5.34 3.15
C LEU A 103 0.14 -4.15 2.62
N TRP A 104 -1.18 -4.16 2.82
CA TRP A 104 -2.03 -3.06 2.38
C TRP A 104 -1.77 -1.80 3.20
N HIS A 105 -1.70 -1.95 4.53
CA HIS A 105 -1.49 -0.82 5.45
C HIS A 105 -0.17 -0.13 5.17
N GLY A 106 0.93 -0.89 5.16
CA GLY A 106 2.26 -0.36 4.88
C GLY A 106 2.41 0.21 3.46
N LEU A 107 1.79 -0.41 2.44
CA LEU A 107 1.80 0.16 1.09
C LEU A 107 1.06 1.51 1.06
N SER A 108 -0.09 1.61 1.73
CA SER A 108 -0.89 2.84 1.78
C SER A 108 -0.17 4.01 2.47
N ALA A 109 0.71 3.70 3.44
CA ALA A 109 1.59 4.66 4.10
C ALA A 109 2.84 5.00 3.25
N LEU A 110 3.33 4.06 2.44
CA LEU A 110 4.51 4.24 1.59
C LEU A 110 4.24 5.04 0.32
N VAL A 111 3.07 4.88 -0.29
CA VAL A 111 2.71 5.51 -1.58
C VAL A 111 2.91 7.04 -1.60
N PRO A 112 2.51 7.82 -0.59
CA PRO A 112 2.79 9.25 -0.53
C PRO A 112 4.28 9.59 -0.66
N PHE A 113 5.16 8.85 0.01
CA PHE A 113 6.60 9.07 -0.05
C PHE A 113 7.19 8.76 -1.43
N VAL A 114 6.71 7.70 -2.09
CA VAL A 114 7.14 7.39 -3.47
C VAL A 114 6.66 8.48 -4.43
N GLY A 115 5.41 8.95 -4.28
CA GLY A 115 4.87 10.06 -5.05
C GLY A 115 5.68 11.34 -4.87
N TRP A 116 6.05 11.68 -3.63
CA TRP A 116 6.89 12.83 -3.31
C TRP A 116 8.29 12.69 -3.91
N HIS A 117 8.93 11.53 -3.73
CA HIS A 117 10.26 11.27 -4.25
C HIS A 117 10.31 11.38 -5.78
N MET A 118 9.31 10.83 -6.47
CA MET A 118 9.14 10.98 -7.92
C MET A 118 8.99 12.43 -8.33
N ARG A 119 8.19 13.22 -7.61
CA ARG A 119 7.98 14.65 -7.88
C ARG A 119 9.26 15.47 -7.72
N LYS A 120 10.16 15.05 -6.83
CA LYS A 120 11.50 15.63 -6.67
C LYS A 120 12.52 15.10 -7.67
N GLY A 121 12.09 14.49 -8.78
CA GLY A 121 12.96 13.93 -9.81
C GLY A 121 13.76 12.72 -9.34
N CYS A 122 13.33 12.07 -8.25
CA CYS A 122 14.09 11.05 -7.53
C CYS A 122 15.53 11.44 -7.27
N ALA A 123 15.67 12.66 -6.76
CA ALA A 123 16.92 13.18 -6.24
C ALA A 123 17.36 12.39 -4.99
N VAL A 124 18.02 13.06 -4.05
CA VAL A 124 18.66 12.42 -2.90
C VAL A 124 17.65 11.57 -2.10
N PRO A 125 17.92 10.27 -1.87
CA PRO A 125 17.11 9.44 -0.99
C PRO A 125 17.16 9.96 0.45
N PRO A 126 16.14 9.68 1.29
CA PRO A 126 16.19 10.05 2.69
C PRO A 126 17.36 9.34 3.37
N THR A 127 18.04 10.05 4.27
CA THR A 127 19.10 9.46 5.11
C THR A 127 18.49 8.50 6.12
N ARG A 128 17.27 8.82 6.60
CA ARG A 128 16.56 8.06 7.64
C ARG A 128 15.05 8.20 7.54
N TRP A 129 14.37 7.25 8.17
CA TRP A 129 12.92 7.17 8.34
C TRP A 129 12.60 7.18 9.83
N VAL A 130 11.61 7.96 10.25
CA VAL A 130 11.03 7.91 11.58
C VAL A 130 9.59 7.45 11.41
N LEU A 131 9.22 6.36 12.08
CA LEU A 131 7.92 5.72 11.89
C LEU A 131 7.09 5.86 13.15
N PHE A 132 5.84 6.29 12.97
CA PHE A 132 4.83 6.37 14.02
C PHE A 132 3.56 5.63 13.60
N HIS A 133 2.94 4.95 14.56
CA HIS A 133 1.58 4.46 14.41
C HIS A 133 0.81 4.82 15.67
N TRP A 134 -0.21 5.68 15.52
CA TRP A 134 -0.94 6.33 16.60
C TRP A 134 -0.08 7.24 17.47
N GLY A 135 0.93 7.88 16.86
CA GLY A 135 1.93 8.68 17.55
C GLY A 135 2.95 7.87 18.35
N GLU A 136 2.86 6.55 18.37
CA GLU A 136 3.82 5.66 19.04
C GLU A 136 4.99 5.35 18.10
N LEU A 137 6.22 5.47 18.61
CA LEU A 137 7.42 5.21 17.84
C LEU A 137 7.48 3.73 17.42
N ARG A 138 7.75 3.48 16.13
CA ARG A 138 7.94 2.15 15.57
C ARG A 138 9.38 2.00 15.10
N THR A 139 9.92 0.81 15.36
CA THR A 139 11.31 0.47 15.05
C THR A 139 11.46 -0.45 13.85
N GLU A 140 10.34 -0.87 13.27
CA GLU A 140 10.32 -1.83 12.19
C GLU A 140 9.22 -1.54 11.15
N MET A 141 9.45 -2.11 9.98
CA MET A 141 8.56 -2.10 8.82
C MET A 141 8.57 -3.51 8.25
N GLY A 142 7.42 -4.01 7.79
CA GLY A 142 7.33 -5.34 7.19
C GLY A 142 8.29 -5.50 6.01
N ASN A 143 8.97 -6.64 5.93
CA ASN A 143 10.03 -6.88 4.94
C ASN A 143 9.59 -6.64 3.48
N TRP A 144 8.33 -6.96 3.17
CA TRP A 144 7.76 -6.70 1.85
C TRP A 144 7.69 -5.19 1.55
N ILE A 145 7.19 -4.41 2.50
CA ILE A 145 7.05 -2.94 2.38
C ILE A 145 8.43 -2.31 2.29
N LYS A 146 9.36 -2.76 3.15
CA LYS A 146 10.76 -2.34 3.13
C LYS A 146 11.42 -2.61 1.79
N SER A 147 11.18 -3.79 1.19
CA SER A 147 11.70 -4.12 -0.13
C SER A 147 11.21 -3.13 -1.19
N ILE A 148 9.92 -2.77 -1.18
CA ILE A 148 9.39 -1.79 -2.13
C ILE A 148 9.97 -0.39 -1.89
N ALA A 149 10.09 0.03 -0.62
CA ALA A 149 10.68 1.31 -0.27
C ALA A 149 12.16 1.39 -0.71
N ASP A 150 12.95 0.36 -0.42
CA ASP A 150 14.36 0.24 -0.82
C ASP A 150 14.53 0.37 -2.34
N LEU A 151 13.65 -0.28 -3.11
CA LEU A 151 13.72 -0.30 -4.57
C LEU A 151 13.24 0.99 -5.23
N THR A 152 12.33 1.72 -4.60
CA THR A 152 11.65 2.86 -5.23
C THR A 152 12.19 4.21 -4.79
N ILE A 153 12.67 4.28 -3.55
CA ILE A 153 13.18 5.51 -2.93
C ILE A 153 14.66 5.33 -2.62
N GLY A 154 15.04 4.22 -1.99
CA GLY A 154 16.40 3.97 -1.52
C GLY A 154 16.40 3.36 -0.11
N LYS A 155 17.60 3.04 0.39
CA LYS A 155 17.78 2.27 1.63
C LYS A 155 16.99 2.84 2.81
N VAL A 156 16.12 2.01 3.39
CA VAL A 156 15.34 2.32 4.59
C VAL A 156 16.20 2.09 5.84
N ASN A 157 16.63 3.19 6.45
CA ASN A 157 17.23 3.21 7.79
C ASN A 157 16.19 3.78 8.77
N ILE A 158 15.67 2.95 9.67
CA ILE A 158 14.66 3.39 10.66
C ILE A 158 15.40 3.95 11.88
N GLU A 159 15.10 5.19 12.22
CA GLU A 159 15.61 5.88 13.40
C GLU A 159 14.79 5.47 14.63
N THR A 160 15.48 4.99 15.66
CA THR A 160 14.88 4.51 16.91
C THR A 160 15.17 5.45 18.09
N PHE A 161 16.01 6.47 17.86
CA PHE A 161 16.51 7.40 18.87
C PHE A 161 17.19 6.71 20.06
N GLU A 162 17.68 5.49 19.86
CA GLU A 162 18.42 4.76 20.87
C GLU A 162 19.76 5.47 21.12
N ASN A 163 20.08 5.71 22.40
CA ASN A 163 21.28 6.40 22.86
C ASN A 163 21.37 7.90 22.56
N ILE A 164 20.23 8.56 22.28
CA ILE A 164 20.17 10.02 22.23
C ILE A 164 19.40 10.54 23.43
N ASP A 165 20.08 11.33 24.27
CA ASP A 165 19.46 12.02 25.39
C ASP A 165 18.98 13.41 24.92
N GLY A 166 17.68 13.67 25.08
CA GLY A 166 17.07 14.97 24.77
C GLY A 166 16.48 15.07 23.36
N PRO A 167 16.10 16.29 22.93
CA PRO A 167 15.41 16.48 21.65
C PRO A 167 16.27 16.16 20.43
N VAL A 168 15.64 15.63 19.39
CA VAL A 168 16.27 15.38 18.09
C VAL A 168 15.66 16.29 17.05
N CYS A 169 16.48 17.14 16.43
CA CYS A 169 16.07 18.02 15.35
C CYS A 169 16.63 17.53 14.01
N PHE A 170 15.89 17.74 12.93
CA PHE A 170 16.32 17.32 11.59
C PHE A 170 16.71 18.52 10.75
N GLU A 171 17.83 18.42 10.04
CA GLU A 171 18.25 19.43 9.05
C GLU A 171 17.17 19.63 7.99
N GLU A 172 16.59 18.52 7.51
CA GLU A 172 15.42 18.53 6.63
C GLU A 172 14.49 17.37 6.98
N ALA A 173 13.18 17.61 7.02
CA ALA A 173 12.18 16.59 7.25
C ALA A 173 10.94 16.76 6.36
N VAL A 174 10.44 15.66 5.84
CA VAL A 174 9.14 15.57 5.16
C VAL A 174 8.25 14.62 5.94
N VAL A 175 7.07 15.10 6.31
CA VAL A 175 6.10 14.36 7.13
C VAL A 175 4.89 14.01 6.29
N PHE A 176 4.51 12.74 6.30
CA PHE A 176 3.20 12.27 5.82
C PHE A 176 2.44 11.67 6.99
N ARG A 177 1.25 12.21 7.23
CA ARG A 177 0.31 11.78 8.28
C ARG A 177 -1.07 11.42 7.72
N HIS A 178 -1.17 11.45 6.39
CA HIS A 178 -2.31 11.01 5.60
C HIS A 178 -1.83 9.94 4.64
N ASN A 179 -2.66 8.92 4.42
CA ASN A 179 -2.38 7.88 3.44
C ASN A 179 -2.65 8.40 2.01
N GLN A 180 -2.66 7.49 1.04
CA GLN A 180 -2.86 7.78 -0.38
C GLN A 180 -4.24 8.32 -0.83
N GLY A 181 -5.16 8.64 0.09
CA GLY A 181 -6.56 8.93 -0.24
C GLY A 181 -6.80 10.23 -1.02
N ALA A 182 -5.97 11.26 -0.79
CA ALA A 182 -6.06 12.54 -1.49
C ALA A 182 -5.36 12.55 -2.87
N ILE A 183 -4.55 11.52 -3.16
CA ILE A 183 -3.77 11.45 -4.39
C ILE A 183 -4.70 11.16 -5.57
N ALA A 184 -4.58 11.93 -6.66
CA ALA A 184 -5.40 11.71 -7.83
C ALA A 184 -5.12 10.34 -8.45
N LYS A 185 -6.16 9.70 -8.99
CA LYS A 185 -6.08 8.36 -9.60
C LYS A 185 -4.97 8.22 -10.65
N MET A 186 -4.79 9.20 -11.52
CA MET A 186 -3.72 9.15 -12.54
C MET A 186 -2.33 9.21 -11.89
N ARG A 187 -2.18 9.98 -10.81
CA ARG A 187 -0.93 10.04 -10.05
C ARG A 187 -0.65 8.73 -9.31
N LEU A 188 -1.65 8.11 -8.69
CA LEU A 188 -1.53 6.78 -8.10
C LEU A 188 -1.07 5.74 -9.13
N ARG A 189 -1.62 5.81 -10.35
CA ARG A 189 -1.25 4.90 -11.45
C ARG A 189 0.21 5.04 -11.85
N GLU A 190 0.77 6.25 -11.82
CA GLU A 190 2.20 6.50 -12.05
C GLU A 190 3.05 5.92 -10.92
N VAL A 191 2.65 6.15 -9.67
CA VAL A 191 3.36 5.67 -8.47
C VAL A 191 3.41 4.15 -8.43
N TYR A 192 2.26 3.46 -8.60
CA TYR A 192 2.25 1.99 -8.68
C TYR A 192 2.99 1.48 -9.91
N GLY A 193 2.92 2.19 -11.04
CA GLY A 193 3.71 1.89 -12.23
C GLY A 193 5.23 1.91 -11.95
N ARG A 194 5.69 2.89 -11.18
CA ARG A 194 7.07 3.00 -10.74
C ARG A 194 7.48 1.86 -9.82
N MET A 195 6.67 1.57 -8.80
CA MET A 195 6.88 0.45 -7.88
C MET A 195 7.02 -0.88 -8.64
N LYS A 196 6.09 -1.14 -9.56
CA LYS A 196 6.11 -2.30 -10.44
C LYS A 196 7.38 -2.39 -11.28
N CYS A 197 7.74 -1.29 -11.94
CA CYS A 197 8.92 -1.24 -12.81
C CYS A 197 10.20 -1.60 -12.03
N LYS A 198 10.40 -0.97 -10.86
CA LYS A 198 11.57 -1.20 -10.02
C LYS A 198 11.62 -2.60 -9.42
N ALA A 199 10.48 -3.14 -8.99
CA ALA A 199 10.39 -4.52 -8.51
C ALA A 199 10.78 -5.54 -9.59
N ARG A 200 10.32 -5.33 -10.84
CA ARG A 200 10.65 -6.20 -11.97
C ARG A 200 12.12 -6.13 -12.39
N GLU A 201 12.69 -4.92 -12.40
CA GLU A 201 14.11 -4.70 -12.64
C GLU A 201 14.96 -5.48 -11.62
N PHE A 202 14.66 -5.33 -10.33
CA PHE A 202 15.34 -6.04 -9.26
C PHE A 202 15.20 -7.56 -9.35
N CYS A 203 13.99 -8.06 -9.61
CA CYS A 203 13.70 -9.49 -9.71
C CYS A 203 14.04 -10.09 -11.08
N LYS A 204 14.66 -9.31 -11.98
CA LYS A 204 15.10 -9.74 -13.32
C LYS A 204 13.98 -10.38 -14.14
N VAL A 205 12.80 -9.75 -14.11
CA VAL A 205 11.64 -10.24 -14.86
C VAL A 205 11.83 -9.93 -16.35
N ASP A 206 11.88 -10.98 -17.16
CA ASP A 206 12.06 -10.89 -18.61
C ASP A 206 10.71 -10.59 -19.28
N MET A 207 10.39 -9.29 -19.38
CA MET A 207 9.11 -8.86 -19.95
C MET A 207 8.94 -9.20 -21.43
N GLU A 208 10.03 -9.38 -22.18
CA GLU A 208 9.94 -9.74 -23.60
C GLU A 208 9.47 -11.19 -23.78
N LYS A 209 9.82 -12.10 -22.86
CA LYS A 209 9.24 -13.45 -22.84
C LYS A 209 7.79 -13.49 -22.36
N ILE A 210 7.39 -12.52 -21.55
CA ILE A 210 6.08 -12.45 -20.91
C ILE A 210 5.05 -11.75 -21.81
N LYS A 211 5.49 -10.93 -22.77
CA LYS A 211 4.59 -10.26 -23.71
C LYS A 211 4.00 -11.25 -24.71
N SER A 212 2.81 -11.73 -24.39
CA SER A 212 1.93 -12.40 -25.34
C SER A 212 0.59 -11.65 -25.40
N ASP A 213 0.33 -11.06 -26.56
CA ASP A 213 -0.94 -10.39 -26.85
C ASP A 213 -2.06 -11.40 -27.17
N LYS A 214 -1.71 -12.68 -27.36
CA LYS A 214 -2.64 -13.74 -27.77
C LYS A 214 -3.00 -14.71 -26.64
N GLU A 215 -2.12 -14.88 -25.65
CA GLU A 215 -2.34 -15.78 -24.53
C GLU A 215 -3.09 -15.08 -23.38
N VAL A 216 -4.11 -15.73 -22.80
CA VAL A 216 -4.76 -15.28 -21.56
C VAL A 216 -4.20 -16.07 -20.38
N ARG A 217 -3.60 -15.40 -19.40
CA ARG A 217 -2.97 -16.07 -18.26
C ARG A 217 -3.77 -15.83 -17.00
N MET A 218 -4.30 -16.90 -16.45
CA MET A 218 -5.10 -16.90 -15.25
C MET A 218 -4.33 -17.49 -14.08
N THR A 219 -4.29 -16.77 -12.97
CA THR A 219 -3.65 -17.21 -11.73
C THR A 219 -4.68 -17.29 -10.62
N LEU A 220 -4.85 -18.47 -10.05
CA LEU A 220 -5.53 -18.67 -8.79
C LEU A 220 -4.51 -18.58 -7.64
N LEU A 221 -4.49 -17.44 -6.95
CA LEU A 221 -3.62 -17.23 -5.78
C LEU A 221 -4.36 -17.67 -4.53
N LEU A 222 -3.90 -18.79 -3.98
CA LEU A 222 -4.49 -19.51 -2.86
C LEU A 222 -3.87 -19.08 -1.53
N ARG A 223 -4.58 -19.36 -0.45
CA ARG A 223 -4.15 -19.14 0.94
C ARG A 223 -4.11 -20.46 1.68
N THR A 224 -3.15 -20.65 2.58
CA THR A 224 -3.02 -21.89 3.36
C THR A 224 -3.91 -21.93 4.61
N VAL A 225 -4.24 -20.77 5.18
CA VAL A 225 -4.85 -20.67 6.52
C VAL A 225 -6.16 -19.86 6.49
N SER A 226 -6.21 -18.72 7.19
CA SER A 226 -7.32 -17.77 7.15
C SER A 226 -7.78 -17.57 5.71
N ARG A 227 -9.10 -17.68 5.48
CA ARG A 227 -9.74 -17.46 4.18
C ARG A 227 -9.32 -18.43 3.07
N SER A 228 -8.74 -19.59 3.39
CA SER A 228 -8.55 -20.66 2.39
C SER A 228 -9.89 -21.15 1.85
N PHE A 229 -9.91 -21.79 0.68
CA PHE A 229 -11.12 -22.49 0.24
C PHE A 229 -11.33 -23.77 1.06
N LYS A 230 -12.60 -24.12 1.33
CA LYS A 230 -12.99 -25.39 1.98
C LYS A 230 -12.59 -26.60 1.11
N ASN A 231 -12.70 -26.46 -0.22
CA ASN A 231 -12.29 -27.48 -1.19
C ASN A 231 -11.44 -26.83 -2.29
N GLU A 232 -10.15 -26.65 -1.99
CA GLU A 232 -9.18 -26.03 -2.89
C GLU A 232 -9.07 -26.76 -4.23
N THR A 233 -8.99 -28.10 -4.20
CA THR A 233 -8.86 -28.94 -5.42
C THR A 233 -10.05 -28.78 -6.36
N ALA A 234 -11.28 -28.73 -5.83
CA ALA A 234 -12.46 -28.51 -6.65
C ALA A 234 -12.45 -27.13 -7.31
N VAL A 235 -12.08 -26.09 -6.55
CA VAL A 235 -11.97 -24.72 -7.08
C VAL A 235 -10.90 -24.65 -8.17
N MET A 236 -9.71 -25.21 -7.94
CA MET A 236 -8.64 -25.29 -8.95
C MET A 236 -9.12 -25.95 -10.23
N ARG A 237 -9.79 -27.10 -10.12
CA ARG A 237 -10.31 -27.84 -11.27
C ARG A 237 -11.31 -27.02 -12.09
N ILE A 238 -12.22 -26.29 -11.44
CA ILE A 238 -13.19 -25.42 -12.15
C ILE A 238 -12.47 -24.37 -13.00
N PHE A 239 -11.50 -23.65 -12.43
CA PHE A 239 -10.78 -22.60 -13.16
C PHE A 239 -9.88 -23.16 -14.27
N GLU A 240 -9.26 -24.31 -14.03
CA GLU A 240 -8.46 -25.02 -15.02
C GLU A 240 -9.32 -25.47 -16.21
N GLU A 241 -10.47 -26.11 -15.95
CA GLU A 241 -11.42 -26.57 -16.96
C GLU A 241 -11.98 -25.40 -17.79
N GLU A 242 -12.32 -24.26 -17.17
CA GLU A 242 -12.79 -23.08 -17.90
C GLU A 242 -11.71 -22.42 -18.75
N CYS A 243 -10.47 -22.37 -18.25
CA CYS A 243 -9.35 -21.86 -19.03
C CYS A 243 -9.07 -22.77 -20.23
N ALA A 244 -9.08 -24.10 -20.06
CA ALA A 244 -8.86 -25.05 -21.15
C ALA A 244 -9.88 -24.95 -22.31
N LYS A 245 -11.08 -24.41 -22.07
CA LYS A 245 -12.09 -24.17 -23.11
C LYS A 245 -11.75 -22.99 -24.03
N VAL A 246 -10.81 -22.13 -23.64
CA VAL A 246 -10.45 -20.93 -24.39
C VAL A 246 -9.07 -21.12 -25.01
N GLU A 247 -9.01 -21.03 -26.33
CA GLU A 247 -7.75 -21.11 -27.09
C GLU A 247 -6.71 -20.11 -26.55
N ASN A 248 -5.49 -20.63 -26.32
CA ASN A 248 -4.35 -19.93 -25.73
C ASN A 248 -4.64 -19.37 -24.33
N CYS A 249 -5.42 -20.06 -23.50
CA CYS A 249 -5.50 -19.75 -22.08
C CYS A 249 -4.56 -20.64 -21.27
N ARG A 250 -3.78 -20.04 -20.37
CA ARG A 250 -2.88 -20.73 -19.44
C ARG A 250 -3.35 -20.51 -18.01
N PHE A 251 -3.58 -21.60 -17.30
CA PHE A 251 -3.95 -21.59 -15.89
C PHE A 251 -2.74 -21.92 -15.00
N MET A 252 -2.65 -21.25 -13.85
CA MET A 252 -1.78 -21.67 -12.75
C MET A 252 -2.48 -21.46 -11.40
N ALA A 253 -2.18 -22.34 -10.45
CA ALA A 253 -2.57 -22.18 -9.06
C ALA A 253 -1.32 -22.16 -8.18
N VAL A 254 -1.22 -21.16 -7.30
CA VAL A 254 -0.06 -20.99 -6.41
C VAL A 254 -0.51 -20.51 -5.04
N LYS A 255 0.22 -20.89 -3.98
CA LYS A 255 -0.08 -20.46 -2.60
C LYS A 255 0.74 -19.25 -2.23
N SER A 256 0.08 -18.18 -1.78
CA SER A 256 0.74 -16.92 -1.47
C SER A 256 1.84 -17.05 -0.42
N GLU A 257 1.64 -17.90 0.58
CA GLU A 257 2.58 -18.11 1.68
C GLU A 257 3.87 -18.83 1.24
N ASN A 258 3.87 -19.49 0.08
CA ASN A 258 5.03 -20.19 -0.47
C ASN A 258 5.90 -19.30 -1.37
N LEU A 259 5.47 -18.07 -1.65
CA LEU A 259 6.14 -17.19 -2.62
C LEU A 259 7.08 -16.21 -1.91
N THR A 260 8.35 -16.20 -2.30
CA THR A 260 9.24 -15.09 -1.95
C THR A 260 8.77 -13.79 -2.60
N PHE A 261 9.33 -12.65 -2.19
CA PHE A 261 9.03 -11.36 -2.83
C PHE A 261 9.19 -11.41 -4.36
N CYS A 262 10.31 -11.96 -4.86
CA CYS A 262 10.53 -12.03 -6.30
C CYS A 262 9.68 -13.10 -7.01
N ASP A 263 9.25 -14.15 -6.31
CA ASP A 263 8.29 -15.09 -6.89
C ASP A 263 6.92 -14.41 -7.05
N GLN A 264 6.48 -13.60 -6.09
CA GLN A 264 5.26 -12.80 -6.19
C GLN A 264 5.33 -11.82 -7.38
N VAL A 265 6.45 -11.11 -7.53
CA VAL A 265 6.68 -10.19 -8.65
C VAL A 265 6.63 -10.93 -9.98
N ARG A 266 7.27 -12.10 -10.09
CA ARG A 266 7.30 -12.90 -11.34
C ARG A 266 5.92 -13.45 -11.68
N VAL A 267 5.29 -14.17 -10.75
CA VAL A 267 3.95 -14.75 -10.92
C VAL A 267 2.99 -13.68 -11.41
N LEU A 268 2.91 -12.54 -10.71
CA LEU A 268 1.93 -11.52 -11.05
C LEU A 268 2.29 -10.75 -12.32
N SER A 269 3.57 -10.64 -12.68
CA SER A 269 3.96 -10.11 -13.99
C SER A 269 3.47 -11.00 -15.14
N GLU A 270 3.29 -12.30 -14.89
CA GLU A 270 2.73 -13.29 -15.81
C GLU A 270 1.21 -13.46 -15.68
N THR A 271 0.53 -12.67 -14.83
CA THR A 271 -0.92 -12.79 -14.59
C THR A 271 -1.69 -11.70 -15.33
N ASP A 272 -2.68 -12.11 -16.14
CA ASP A 272 -3.69 -11.21 -16.71
C ASP A 272 -4.97 -11.18 -15.86
N ILE A 273 -5.37 -12.35 -15.34
CA ILE A 273 -6.53 -12.53 -14.46
C ILE A 273 -6.06 -13.11 -13.12
N LEU A 274 -6.24 -12.35 -12.04
CA LEU A 274 -5.96 -12.80 -10.68
C LEU A 274 -7.25 -13.17 -9.97
N ALA A 275 -7.41 -14.45 -9.63
CA ALA A 275 -8.46 -14.95 -8.76
C ALA A 275 -7.88 -15.24 -7.38
N THR A 276 -8.44 -14.68 -6.31
CA THR A 276 -7.88 -14.85 -4.95
C THR A 276 -8.88 -14.57 -3.84
N PRO A 277 -8.84 -15.32 -2.73
CA PRO A 277 -9.48 -14.91 -1.49
C PRO A 277 -9.03 -13.52 -1.05
N HIS A 278 -9.95 -12.75 -0.47
CA HIS A 278 -9.71 -11.41 0.05
C HIS A 278 -8.59 -11.42 1.10
N GLY A 279 -7.70 -10.42 1.06
CA GLY A 279 -6.77 -10.13 2.14
C GLY A 279 -5.49 -9.45 1.70
N ALA A 280 -4.65 -9.09 2.68
CA ALA A 280 -3.48 -8.24 2.48
C ALA A 280 -2.53 -8.71 1.37
N GLN A 281 -2.42 -10.01 1.10
CA GLN A 281 -1.61 -10.56 0.00
C GLN A 281 -2.04 -10.08 -1.38
N MET A 282 -3.32 -9.71 -1.53
CA MET A 282 -3.87 -9.20 -2.77
C MET A 282 -3.27 -7.84 -3.15
N THR A 283 -2.63 -7.14 -2.21
CA THR A 283 -1.80 -5.95 -2.45
C THR A 283 -0.74 -6.18 -3.53
N ASN A 284 -0.25 -7.42 -3.67
CA ASN A 284 0.74 -7.79 -4.68
C ASN A 284 0.25 -7.56 -6.11
N MET A 285 -1.06 -7.40 -6.34
CA MET A 285 -1.66 -7.09 -7.65
C MET A 285 -0.98 -5.92 -8.37
N ILE A 286 -0.32 -5.01 -7.62
CA ILE A 286 0.41 -3.88 -8.21
C ILE A 286 1.50 -4.34 -9.20
N PHE A 287 1.95 -5.61 -9.15
CA PHE A 287 2.93 -6.17 -10.08
C PHE A 287 2.32 -6.70 -11.39
N MET A 288 0.99 -6.77 -11.50
CA MET A 288 0.31 -7.25 -12.69
C MET A 288 0.50 -6.34 -13.90
N GLU A 289 0.38 -6.92 -15.10
CA GLU A 289 0.26 -6.11 -16.31
C GLU A 289 -1.10 -5.47 -16.48
N ARG A 290 -1.11 -4.34 -17.16
CA ARG A 290 -2.33 -3.60 -17.48
C ARG A 290 -2.72 -3.85 -18.94
N PRO A 291 -4.01 -4.01 -19.25
CA PRO A 291 -5.14 -4.08 -18.32
C PRO A 291 -5.27 -5.47 -17.68
N GLY A 292 -5.23 -5.54 -16.35
CA GLY A 292 -5.48 -6.78 -15.59
C GLY A 292 -6.92 -6.87 -15.09
N SER A 293 -7.35 -8.08 -14.72
CA SER A 293 -8.66 -8.37 -14.12
C SER A 293 -8.51 -9.06 -12.77
N LEU A 294 -9.34 -8.70 -11.79
CA LEU A 294 -9.35 -9.31 -10.46
C LEU A 294 -10.70 -9.95 -10.13
N MET A 295 -10.67 -11.18 -9.65
CA MET A 295 -11.81 -11.92 -9.11
C MET A 295 -11.56 -12.16 -7.63
N GLU A 296 -12.43 -11.66 -6.78
CA GLU A 296 -12.21 -11.65 -5.33
C GLU A 296 -13.22 -12.53 -4.58
N PHE A 297 -12.74 -13.34 -3.65
CA PHE A 297 -13.57 -14.27 -2.87
C PHE A 297 -13.54 -13.91 -1.39
N TYR A 298 -14.71 -13.84 -0.76
CA TYR A 298 -14.87 -13.46 0.63
C TYR A 298 -15.51 -14.59 1.43
N PRO A 299 -15.09 -14.81 2.69
CA PRO A 299 -15.95 -15.55 3.61
C PRO A 299 -17.15 -14.68 4.01
N THR A 300 -18.18 -15.33 4.52
CA THR A 300 -19.49 -14.76 4.85
C THR A 300 -19.42 -13.44 5.61
N GLY A 301 -18.46 -13.29 6.54
CA GLY A 301 -18.40 -12.14 7.44
C GLY A 301 -18.13 -10.78 6.78
N TRP A 302 -17.64 -10.73 5.55
CA TRP A 302 -17.18 -9.46 4.97
C TRP A 302 -18.27 -8.57 4.40
N LYS A 303 -19.36 -9.14 3.88
CA LYS A 303 -20.38 -8.39 3.13
C LYS A 303 -21.04 -7.27 3.95
N GLU A 304 -21.40 -7.58 5.19
CA GLU A 304 -22.22 -6.68 6.01
C GLU A 304 -21.42 -5.96 7.10
N MET A 305 -20.25 -6.48 7.47
CA MET A 305 -19.58 -6.07 8.71
C MET A 305 -18.21 -5.43 8.52
N ALA A 306 -17.57 -5.59 7.35
CA ALA A 306 -16.22 -5.08 7.13
C ALA A 306 -16.14 -3.57 6.80
N GLY A 307 -17.29 -2.88 6.72
CA GLY A 307 -17.35 -1.47 6.35
C GLY A 307 -16.64 -1.21 5.01
N GLY A 308 -15.76 -0.21 4.98
CA GLY A 308 -14.95 0.13 3.80
C GLY A 308 -13.88 -0.92 3.43
N GLY A 309 -13.50 -1.81 4.36
CA GLY A 309 -12.45 -2.81 4.14
C GLY A 309 -12.73 -3.76 2.97
N GLN A 310 -14.00 -4.05 2.69
CA GLN A 310 -14.42 -4.89 1.56
C GLN A 310 -14.25 -4.23 0.18
N TYR A 311 -13.86 -2.96 0.12
CA TYR A 311 -13.68 -2.23 -1.15
C TYR A 311 -12.22 -1.88 -1.42
N VAL A 312 -11.32 -2.17 -0.48
CA VAL A 312 -9.89 -1.85 -0.54
C VAL A 312 -9.27 -2.29 -1.87
N PHE A 313 -9.50 -3.54 -2.26
CA PHE A 313 -8.87 -4.10 -3.45
C PHE A 313 -9.60 -3.75 -4.75
N ARG A 314 -10.86 -3.36 -4.67
CA ARG A 314 -11.56 -2.69 -5.78
C ARG A 314 -10.96 -1.31 -6.04
N TRP A 315 -10.65 -0.54 -4.99
CA TRP A 315 -9.97 0.75 -5.13
C TRP A 315 -8.55 0.59 -5.66
N LEU A 316 -7.77 -0.33 -5.08
CA LEU A 316 -6.40 -0.59 -5.53
C LEU A 316 -6.36 -1.03 -6.99
N ALA A 317 -7.28 -1.91 -7.42
CA ALA A 317 -7.41 -2.30 -8.81
C ALA A 317 -7.61 -1.08 -9.72
N ASP A 318 -8.55 -0.21 -9.37
CA ASP A 318 -8.87 0.98 -10.15
C ASP A 318 -7.69 1.96 -10.23
N TRP A 319 -7.02 2.20 -9.11
CA TRP A 319 -5.84 3.07 -9.02
C TRP A 319 -4.64 2.50 -9.79
N ALA A 320 -4.43 1.19 -9.74
CA ALA A 320 -3.40 0.52 -10.51
C ALA A 320 -3.74 0.39 -12.02
N GLY A 321 -4.94 0.77 -12.44
CA GLY A 321 -5.37 0.68 -13.84
C GLY A 321 -5.77 -0.72 -14.28
N MET A 322 -6.33 -1.50 -13.36
CA MET A 322 -6.92 -2.82 -13.55
C MET A 322 -8.43 -2.76 -13.37
N ARG A 323 -9.11 -3.87 -13.66
CA ARG A 323 -10.56 -4.03 -13.50
C ARG A 323 -10.87 -5.00 -12.38
N HIS A 324 -11.78 -4.60 -11.51
CA HIS A 324 -12.36 -5.49 -10.51
C HIS A 324 -13.61 -6.16 -11.10
N GLN A 325 -13.59 -7.49 -11.28
CA GLN A 325 -14.60 -8.27 -12.01
C GLN A 325 -15.79 -8.72 -11.14
N GLY A 326 -15.93 -8.10 -9.97
CA GLY A 326 -16.92 -8.47 -8.97
C GLY A 326 -16.33 -9.35 -7.87
N SER A 327 -17.17 -9.71 -6.93
CA SER A 327 -16.78 -10.47 -5.76
C SER A 327 -17.78 -11.59 -5.50
N TRP A 328 -17.28 -12.71 -4.98
CA TRP A 328 -18.09 -13.78 -4.41
C TRP A 328 -18.06 -13.69 -2.89
N TRP A 329 -19.20 -13.86 -2.24
CA TRP A 329 -19.31 -14.00 -0.79
C TRP A 329 -19.90 -15.37 -0.47
N ASP A 330 -19.20 -16.17 0.33
CA ASP A 330 -19.71 -17.45 0.82
C ASP A 330 -21.01 -17.22 1.62
N ASP A 331 -22.12 -17.77 1.13
CA ASP A 331 -23.44 -17.73 1.77
C ASP A 331 -23.70 -18.95 2.67
N GLY A 332 -22.83 -19.96 2.63
CA GLY A 332 -22.94 -21.20 3.40
C GLY A 332 -22.46 -21.11 4.86
N GLY A 333 -22.30 -19.90 5.40
CA GLY A 333 -21.93 -19.67 6.79
C GLY A 333 -23.16 -19.60 7.71
N SER A 334 -23.07 -20.13 8.93
CA SER A 334 -24.09 -19.88 9.95
C SER A 334 -24.30 -18.38 10.13
N ALA A 335 -25.55 -17.90 10.11
CA ALA A 335 -25.82 -16.49 10.41
C ALA A 335 -25.28 -16.15 11.80
N CYS A 336 -24.81 -14.92 12.00
CA CYS A 336 -24.52 -14.48 13.36
C CYS A 336 -25.79 -14.48 14.18
N ASN A 337 -25.73 -15.07 15.37
CA ASN A 337 -26.81 -14.95 16.33
C ASN A 337 -27.03 -13.46 16.59
N GLY A 338 -28.26 -12.96 16.37
CA GLY A 338 -28.59 -11.53 16.41
C GLY A 338 -28.36 -10.84 17.77
N THR A 339 -27.86 -11.56 18.76
CA THR A 339 -27.50 -11.08 20.09
C THR A 339 -26.02 -10.69 20.22
N SER A 340 -25.14 -11.10 19.31
CA SER A 340 -23.71 -10.75 19.37
C SER A 340 -23.45 -9.34 18.82
N PRO A 341 -22.58 -8.55 19.47
CA PRO A 341 -22.08 -7.30 18.89
C PRO A 341 -21.51 -7.53 17.48
N LYS A 342 -21.82 -6.61 16.54
CA LYS A 342 -21.37 -6.70 15.13
C LYS A 342 -19.87 -6.97 14.99
N LEU A 343 -19.05 -6.43 15.89
CA LEU A 343 -17.60 -6.58 15.86
C LEU A 343 -17.14 -8.00 16.23
N GLU A 344 -17.75 -8.62 17.23
CA GLU A 344 -17.46 -10.00 17.66
C GLU A 344 -17.90 -11.01 16.61
N CYS A 345 -19.07 -10.76 16.03
CA CYS A 345 -19.57 -11.47 14.87
C CYS A 345 -18.59 -11.31 13.69
N PHE A 346 -18.15 -10.10 13.33
CA PHE A 346 -17.17 -9.95 12.25
C PHE A 346 -15.88 -10.73 12.50
N ALA A 347 -15.31 -10.62 13.70
CA ALA A 347 -14.09 -11.34 14.08
C ALA A 347 -14.23 -12.86 13.93
N SER A 348 -15.41 -13.40 14.23
CA SER A 348 -15.69 -14.84 14.18
C SER A 348 -15.85 -15.41 12.76
N PHE A 349 -16.14 -14.55 11.77
CA PHE A 349 -16.45 -14.96 10.40
C PHE A 349 -15.44 -14.46 9.36
N LYS A 350 -14.68 -13.40 9.64
CA LYS A 350 -13.77 -12.76 8.68
C LYS A 350 -12.63 -13.66 8.18
N ASP A 351 -12.25 -14.65 8.97
CA ASP A 351 -11.12 -15.55 8.69
C ASP A 351 -11.53 -16.99 8.34
N ARG A 352 -12.83 -17.28 8.27
CA ARG A 352 -13.33 -18.63 7.97
C ARG A 352 -12.94 -19.08 6.55
N GLN A 353 -12.94 -20.39 6.35
CA GLN A 353 -12.76 -20.98 5.03
C GLN A 353 -13.96 -20.66 4.12
N ILE A 354 -13.66 -20.49 2.83
CA ILE A 354 -14.59 -20.05 1.80
C ILE A 354 -15.16 -21.27 1.08
N GLY A 355 -16.49 -21.40 1.05
CA GLY A 355 -17.22 -22.34 0.20
C GLY A 355 -17.13 -21.99 -1.29
N HIS A 356 -17.58 -22.90 -2.14
CA HIS A 356 -17.62 -22.67 -3.59
C HIS A 356 -18.97 -23.14 -4.16
N ASP A 357 -19.43 -22.43 -5.18
CA ASP A 357 -20.52 -22.85 -6.05
C ASP A 357 -19.90 -23.15 -7.42
N ALA A 358 -19.91 -24.43 -7.82
CA ALA A 358 -19.25 -24.86 -9.03
C ALA A 358 -19.85 -24.24 -10.31
N ALA A 359 -21.18 -24.10 -10.36
CA ALA A 359 -21.87 -23.54 -11.52
C ALA A 359 -21.60 -22.04 -11.63
N TYR A 360 -21.68 -21.31 -10.51
CA TYR A 360 -21.36 -19.88 -10.48
C TYR A 360 -19.90 -19.62 -10.85
N PHE A 361 -18.96 -20.37 -10.25
CA PHE A 361 -17.53 -20.16 -10.47
C PHE A 361 -17.17 -20.43 -11.94
N SER A 362 -17.73 -21.50 -12.52
CA SER A 362 -17.58 -21.83 -13.94
C SER A 362 -18.06 -20.69 -14.85
N GLN A 363 -19.31 -20.23 -14.64
CA GLN A 363 -19.89 -19.13 -15.44
C GLN A 363 -19.10 -17.82 -15.29
N TRP A 364 -18.72 -17.48 -14.06
CA TRP A 364 -17.98 -16.25 -13.78
C TRP A 364 -16.56 -16.29 -14.37
N ALA A 365 -15.83 -17.40 -14.22
CA ALA A 365 -14.52 -17.59 -14.81
C ALA A 365 -14.58 -17.49 -16.34
N ASN A 366 -15.52 -18.22 -16.96
CA ASN A 366 -15.72 -18.19 -18.41
C ASN A 366 -15.92 -16.77 -18.93
N LYS A 367 -16.82 -16.01 -18.30
CA LYS A 367 -17.08 -14.61 -18.64
C LYS A 367 -15.80 -13.76 -18.57
N VAL A 368 -15.07 -13.84 -17.45
CA VAL A 368 -13.87 -13.00 -17.23
C VAL A 368 -12.74 -13.36 -18.20
N ILE A 369 -12.56 -14.64 -18.52
CA ILE A 369 -11.56 -15.11 -19.48
C ILE A 369 -11.88 -14.60 -20.89
N LEU A 370 -13.14 -14.73 -21.34
CA LEU A 370 -13.57 -14.24 -22.65
C LEU A 370 -13.45 -12.72 -22.75
N GLU A 371 -13.83 -11.98 -21.70
CA GLU A 371 -13.61 -10.54 -21.64
C GLU A 371 -12.12 -10.21 -21.76
N MET A 372 -11.23 -10.87 -21.02
CA MET A 372 -9.80 -10.60 -21.09
C MET A 372 -9.24 -10.85 -22.50
N LYS A 373 -9.65 -11.96 -23.13
CA LYS A 373 -9.28 -12.29 -24.51
C LYS A 373 -9.65 -11.17 -25.48
N GLU A 374 -10.88 -10.67 -25.38
CA GLU A 374 -11.36 -9.58 -26.22
C GLU A 374 -10.61 -8.26 -25.96
N ASN A 375 -10.31 -7.95 -24.69
CA ASN A 375 -9.53 -6.75 -24.34
C ASN A 375 -8.11 -6.80 -24.91
N LYS A 376 -7.45 -7.96 -24.86
CA LYS A 376 -6.12 -8.14 -25.46
C LYS A 376 -6.15 -7.98 -26.98
N ARG A 377 -7.17 -8.57 -27.64
CA ARG A 377 -7.37 -8.41 -29.09
C ARG A 377 -7.52 -6.92 -29.47
N ASN A 378 -8.35 -6.18 -28.75
CA ASN A 378 -8.59 -4.76 -29.02
C ASN A 378 -7.36 -3.88 -28.72
N ALA A 379 -6.60 -4.20 -27.67
CA ALA A 379 -5.34 -3.50 -27.36
C ALA A 379 -4.28 -3.74 -28.45
N SER A 380 -4.16 -4.98 -28.96
CA SER A 380 -3.25 -5.30 -30.05
C SER A 380 -3.59 -4.50 -31.32
N VAL A 381 -4.87 -4.38 -31.68
CA VAL A 381 -5.32 -3.55 -32.82
C VAL A 381 -4.96 -2.07 -32.63
N ALA A 382 -5.11 -1.52 -31.42
CA ALA A 382 -4.77 -0.13 -31.11
C ALA A 382 -3.26 0.16 -31.10
N LEU A 383 -2.41 -0.81 -30.76
CA LEU A 383 -0.94 -0.66 -30.78
C LEU A 383 -0.37 -0.57 -32.20
N HIS A 384 -1.07 -1.06 -33.23
CA HIS A 384 -0.64 -0.97 -34.63
C HIS A 384 -0.78 0.44 -35.23
N SER A 385 -1.33 1.42 -34.50
CA SER A 385 -1.55 2.80 -34.99
C SER A 385 -0.71 3.88 -34.30
N VAL A 386 0.18 3.54 -33.36
CA VAL A 386 1.01 4.50 -32.61
C VAL A 386 2.46 4.00 -32.52
N PRO A 387 3.50 4.84 -32.81
CA PRO A 387 4.89 4.43 -32.66
C PRO A 387 5.19 4.09 -31.20
N ALA A 388 5.70 2.88 -30.97
CA ALA A 388 6.08 2.38 -29.66
C ALA A 388 7.28 3.15 -29.08
N LYS A 389 7.04 4.30 -28.44
CA LYS A 389 7.92 4.76 -27.36
C LYS A 389 7.61 3.92 -26.12
N ALA A 390 8.05 2.66 -26.13
CA ALA A 390 8.22 1.90 -24.91
C ALA A 390 9.35 2.57 -24.14
N THR A 391 9.02 3.44 -23.18
CA THR A 391 9.99 3.95 -22.20
C THR A 391 10.48 2.76 -21.38
N ARG A 392 11.57 2.15 -21.86
CA ARG A 392 12.30 1.05 -21.22
C ARG A 392 12.92 1.44 -19.88
N SER A 393 12.93 2.72 -19.52
CA SER A 393 13.57 3.17 -18.30
C SER A 393 12.55 3.32 -17.17
N CYS A 394 12.81 2.65 -16.05
CA CYS A 394 12.22 2.98 -14.76
C CYS A 394 12.82 4.30 -14.22
N GLN A 395 13.05 5.29 -15.09
CA GLN A 395 13.68 6.56 -14.72
C GLN A 395 12.67 7.51 -14.11
N CYS A 396 13.18 8.42 -13.30
CA CYS A 396 12.41 9.57 -12.85
C CYS A 396 12.53 10.61 -13.94
N ASN A 397 11.39 11.14 -14.36
CA ASN A 397 11.36 12.26 -15.27
C ASN A 397 11.66 13.54 -14.49
#